data_AF-A0A563VJZ9-F1
#
_entry.id   AF-A0A563VJZ9-F1
#
_cell.length_a   1.000
_cell.length_b   1.000
_cell.length_c   1.000
_cell.angle_alpha   90.00
_cell.angle_beta   90.00
_cell.angle_gamma   90.00
#
_symmetry.space_group_name_H-M   'P 1'
#
loop_
_entity.id
_entity.type
_entity.pdbx_description
1 polymer ?
#
loop_
_entity_poly.entity_id
_entity_poly.type
_entity_poly.pdbx_seq_one_letter_code
_entity_poly.pdbx_strand_id
1 'polypeptide(L)'
;MSIAWAYCDSEGNLQDRGQIAINLENKSSGQTAHILSLALAQILEKATTEECPVVIEKLDFSSKKARLREHSKRYARMLSGFAYSKFVELVRSSAQLAAIQVIEVNPAYSSLIGMVKFMSLYGLNSGTAASLVLARRSLRLSERLPRVCNALVSPVDETKHVWTYWARISKLLKGCYRHSYFEMKVRVGVKLDNQGSSQKRKLSSKENSIPEILSSTSALGATSA
;
A
#
# COMPACT_ATOMS: atom_id res chain seq x y z
N MET A 1 5.89 7.34 -12.59
CA MET A 1 4.76 7.49 -11.64
C MET A 1 3.86 6.28 -11.79
N SER A 2 2.97 5.98 -10.86
CA SER A 2 2.03 4.87 -11.03
C SER A 2 0.65 5.20 -10.48
N ILE A 3 -0.37 4.56 -11.05
CA ILE A 3 -1.74 4.49 -10.50
C ILE A 3 -1.82 3.17 -9.73
N ALA A 4 -2.03 3.24 -8.43
CA ALA A 4 -2.14 2.07 -7.58
C ALA A 4 -3.60 1.69 -7.37
N TRP A 5 -3.90 0.39 -7.38
CA TRP A 5 -5.23 -0.15 -7.15
C TRP A 5 -5.19 -1.35 -6.19
N ALA A 6 -6.32 -1.61 -5.56
CA ALA A 6 -6.53 -2.76 -4.69
C ALA A 6 -7.99 -3.22 -4.83
N TYR A 7 -8.19 -4.52 -4.80
CA TYR A 7 -9.49 -5.19 -4.78
C TYR A 7 -9.62 -5.96 -3.46
N CYS A 8 -10.80 -5.87 -2.84
CA CYS A 8 -11.10 -6.56 -1.60
C CYS A 8 -12.48 -7.20 -1.65
N ASP A 9 -12.65 -8.27 -0.88
CA ASP A 9 -13.95 -8.92 -0.70
C ASP A 9 -14.93 -8.05 0.12
N SER A 10 -16.13 -8.57 0.37
CA SER A 10 -17.19 -7.92 1.14
C SER A 10 -16.83 -7.67 2.62
N GLU A 11 -15.87 -8.42 3.17
CA GLU A 11 -15.31 -8.21 4.52
C GLU A 11 -14.14 -7.21 4.51
N GLY A 12 -13.70 -6.82 3.33
CA GLY A 12 -12.62 -5.89 3.08
C GLY A 12 -11.24 -6.53 3.20
N ASN A 13 -11.12 -7.85 3.13
CA ASN A 13 -9.82 -8.53 3.04
C ASN A 13 -9.26 -8.35 1.63
N LEU A 14 -7.94 -8.14 1.54
CA LEU A 14 -7.29 -7.91 0.25
C LEU A 14 -7.31 -9.19 -0.58
N GLN A 15 -7.88 -9.12 -1.78
CA GLN A 15 -7.93 -10.23 -2.72
C GLN A 15 -6.93 -10.04 -3.86
N ASP A 16 -6.82 -8.81 -4.40
CA ASP A 16 -5.87 -8.51 -5.45
C ASP A 16 -5.37 -7.06 -5.38
N ARG A 17 -4.25 -6.78 -6.04
CA ARG A 17 -3.57 -5.50 -6.02
C ARG A 17 -2.69 -5.30 -7.24
N GLY A 18 -2.45 -4.02 -7.56
CA GLY A 18 -1.46 -3.71 -8.57
C GLY A 18 -1.07 -2.25 -8.64
N GLN A 19 -0.18 -1.99 -9.58
CA GLN A 19 0.24 -0.67 -9.98
C GLN A 19 0.36 -0.61 -11.49
N ILE A 20 -0.20 0.44 -12.09
CA ILE A 20 -0.06 0.73 -13.51
C ILE A 20 0.99 1.83 -13.62
N ALA A 21 2.15 1.51 -14.18
CA ALA A 21 3.20 2.48 -14.42
C ALA A 21 2.77 3.46 -15.51
N ILE A 22 2.87 4.77 -15.22
CA ILE A 22 2.56 5.84 -16.15
C ILE A 22 3.70 6.85 -16.22
N ASN A 23 3.98 7.31 -17.44
CA ASN A 23 4.98 8.33 -17.71
C ASN A 23 4.33 9.57 -18.34
N LEU A 24 4.14 10.61 -17.52
CA LEU A 24 3.58 11.89 -17.94
C LEU A 24 4.65 12.98 -18.14
N GLU A 25 5.95 12.64 -18.06
CA GLU A 25 7.01 13.63 -18.23
C GLU A 25 7.13 14.07 -19.69
N ASN A 26 7.18 15.39 -19.89
CA ASN A 26 7.28 16.04 -21.20
C ASN A 26 6.21 15.58 -22.20
N LYS A 27 5.00 15.28 -21.71
CA LYS A 27 3.85 14.90 -22.54
C LYS A 27 2.92 16.09 -22.76
N SER A 28 2.33 16.17 -23.94
CA SER A 28 1.23 17.10 -24.21
C SER A 28 -0.03 16.73 -23.41
N SER A 29 -1.02 17.63 -23.37
CA SER A 29 -2.32 17.35 -22.75
C SER A 29 -3.02 16.14 -23.39
N GLY A 30 -3.02 16.06 -24.73
CA GLY A 30 -3.59 14.94 -25.47
C GLY A 30 -2.87 13.62 -25.21
N GLN A 31 -1.53 13.62 -25.20
CA GLN A 31 -0.74 12.43 -24.85
C GLN A 31 -1.00 12.00 -23.40
N THR A 32 -1.10 12.95 -22.48
CA THR A 32 -1.43 12.69 -21.08
C THR A 32 -2.80 12.03 -20.94
N ALA A 33 -3.82 12.57 -21.62
CA ALA A 33 -5.17 12.00 -21.62
C ALA A 33 -5.17 10.57 -22.18
N HIS A 34 -4.44 10.32 -23.28
CA HIS A 34 -4.33 8.99 -23.86
C HIS A 34 -3.63 7.99 -22.93
N ILE A 35 -2.53 8.37 -22.28
CA ILE A 35 -1.84 7.51 -21.31
C ILE A 35 -2.76 7.18 -20.12
N LEU A 36 -3.49 8.17 -19.62
CA LEU A 36 -4.45 7.96 -18.54
C LEU A 36 -5.63 7.09 -18.96
N SER A 37 -6.13 7.22 -20.20
CA SER A 37 -7.22 6.37 -20.70
C SER A 37 -6.78 4.91 -20.84
N LEU A 38 -5.54 4.65 -21.28
CA LEU A 38 -5.00 3.28 -21.35
C LEU A 38 -4.85 2.66 -19.95
N ALA A 39 -4.42 3.44 -18.96
CA ALA A 39 -4.35 2.96 -17.59
C ALA A 39 -5.75 2.72 -17.00
N LEU A 40 -6.72 3.59 -17.30
CA LEU A 40 -8.11 3.43 -16.87
C LEU A 40 -8.75 2.19 -17.49
N ALA A 41 -8.50 1.91 -18.77
CA ALA A 41 -9.03 0.72 -19.44
C ALA A 41 -8.66 -0.58 -18.69
N GLN A 42 -7.41 -0.70 -18.23
CA GLN A 42 -6.97 -1.84 -17.41
C GLN A 42 -7.72 -1.93 -16.07
N ILE A 43 -8.04 -0.79 -15.44
CA ILE A 43 -8.83 -0.77 -14.21
C ILE A 43 -10.28 -1.18 -14.47
N LEU A 44 -10.88 -0.71 -15.57
CA LEU A 44 -12.25 -1.05 -15.93
C LEU A 44 -12.36 -2.53 -16.32
N GLU A 45 -11.41 -3.07 -17.08
CA GLU A 45 -11.33 -4.50 -17.39
C GLU A 45 -11.29 -5.35 -16.12
N LYS A 46 -10.48 -4.94 -15.14
CA LYS A 46 -10.42 -5.60 -13.84
C LYS A 46 -11.76 -5.50 -13.10
N ALA A 47 -12.38 -4.32 -13.07
CA ALA A 47 -13.67 -4.11 -12.43
C ALA A 47 -14.80 -4.91 -13.09
N THR A 48 -14.79 -5.07 -14.42
CA THR A 48 -15.70 -5.95 -15.15
C THR A 48 -15.48 -7.41 -14.76
N THR A 49 -14.23 -7.86 -14.70
CA THR A 49 -13.88 -9.25 -14.37
C THR A 49 -14.30 -9.63 -12.94
N GLU A 50 -14.12 -8.70 -11.99
CA GLU A 50 -14.47 -8.90 -10.58
C GLU A 50 -15.92 -8.48 -10.26
N GLU A 51 -16.70 -8.06 -11.27
CA GLU A 51 -18.08 -7.59 -11.15
C GLU A 51 -18.28 -6.53 -10.04
N CYS A 52 -17.34 -5.59 -9.94
CA CYS A 52 -17.27 -4.65 -8.82
C CYS A 52 -17.33 -3.19 -9.26
N PRO A 53 -17.82 -2.28 -8.38
CA PRO A 53 -17.75 -0.85 -8.65
C PRO A 53 -16.31 -0.34 -8.62
N VAL A 54 -16.06 0.78 -9.29
CA VAL A 54 -14.78 1.51 -9.20
C VAL A 54 -14.87 2.58 -8.12
N VAL A 55 -13.97 2.50 -7.14
CA VAL A 55 -13.91 3.47 -6.04
C VAL A 55 -12.81 4.49 -6.27
N ILE A 56 -13.14 5.77 -6.21
CA ILE A 56 -12.18 6.88 -6.35
C ILE A 56 -12.26 7.86 -5.17
N GLU A 57 -11.17 8.61 -4.94
CA GLU A 57 -11.20 9.66 -3.93
C GLU A 57 -12.10 10.84 -4.35
N LYS A 58 -13.03 11.20 -3.47
CA LYS A 58 -13.82 12.43 -3.57
C LYS A 58 -12.94 13.62 -3.25
N LEU A 59 -12.61 14.39 -4.28
CA LEU A 59 -11.67 15.47 -4.13
C LEU A 59 -12.33 16.82 -3.92
N ASP A 60 -11.95 17.45 -2.81
CA ASP A 60 -12.19 18.84 -2.54
C ASP A 60 -10.89 19.64 -2.83
N PHE A 61 -10.93 20.42 -3.90
CA PHE A 61 -9.79 21.20 -4.38
C PHE A 61 -9.44 22.39 -3.47
N SER A 62 -10.38 22.84 -2.63
CA SER A 62 -10.17 23.96 -1.71
C SER A 62 -9.13 23.60 -0.63
N SER A 63 -9.24 22.40 -0.08
CA SER A 63 -8.40 21.88 1.00
C SER A 63 -7.07 21.27 0.51
N LYS A 64 -6.98 20.82 -0.76
CA LYS A 64 -5.74 20.23 -1.33
C LYS A 64 -4.67 21.26 -1.70
N LYS A 65 -5.03 22.51 -2.07
CA LYS A 65 -4.05 23.59 -2.34
C LYS A 65 -3.08 23.82 -1.17
N ALA A 66 -3.56 23.65 0.06
CA ALA A 66 -2.73 23.79 1.26
C ALA A 66 -1.73 22.62 1.44
N ARG A 67 -2.15 21.39 1.15
CA ARG A 67 -1.33 20.16 1.27
C ARG A 67 -0.35 19.95 0.12
N LEU A 68 -0.63 20.51 -1.07
CA LEU A 68 0.25 20.42 -2.24
C LEU A 68 1.65 21.00 -1.99
N ARG A 69 1.77 21.96 -1.06
CA ARG A 69 3.05 22.57 -0.65
C ARG A 69 4.01 21.56 0.00
N GLU A 70 3.51 20.45 0.53
CA GLU A 70 4.31 19.42 1.21
C GLU A 70 4.77 18.29 0.27
N HIS A 71 4.28 18.24 -0.97
CA HIS A 71 4.63 17.20 -1.95
C HIS A 71 5.58 17.72 -3.05
N SER A 72 6.30 16.81 -3.72
CA SER A 72 7.29 17.18 -4.74
C SER A 72 6.69 17.98 -5.90
N LYS A 73 7.47 18.90 -6.50
CA LYS A 73 7.05 19.78 -7.62
C LYS A 73 6.39 19.01 -8.78
N ARG A 74 6.81 17.78 -9.06
CA ARG A 74 6.25 16.88 -10.10
C ARG A 74 4.83 16.42 -9.74
N TYR A 75 4.58 16.08 -8.49
CA TYR A 75 3.27 15.66 -7.98
C TYR A 75 2.28 16.83 -7.91
N ALA A 76 2.76 18.01 -7.50
CA ALA A 76 1.98 19.25 -7.50
C ALA A 76 1.53 19.67 -8.92
N ARG A 77 2.36 19.45 -9.94
CA ARG A 77 2.04 19.75 -11.35
C ARG A 77 0.97 18.81 -11.92
N MET A 78 1.06 17.50 -11.62
CA MET A 78 0.01 16.53 -12.00
C MET A 78 -1.34 16.87 -11.34
N LEU A 79 -1.32 17.32 -10.08
CA LEU A 79 -2.51 17.67 -9.30
C LEU A 79 -2.96 19.12 -9.47
N SER A 80 -2.57 19.81 -10.55
CA SER A 80 -3.29 21.04 -10.89
C SER A 80 -4.78 20.69 -10.90
N GLY A 81 -5.62 21.44 -10.16
CA GLY A 81 -7.00 21.03 -9.90
C GLY A 81 -7.76 20.70 -11.18
N PHE A 82 -7.42 21.41 -12.27
CA PHE A 82 -7.91 21.17 -13.62
C PHE A 82 -7.58 19.78 -14.19
N ALA A 83 -6.32 19.34 -14.12
CA ALA A 83 -5.90 18.04 -14.68
C ALA A 83 -6.57 16.86 -13.96
N TYR A 84 -6.71 16.96 -12.63
CA TYR A 84 -7.40 15.92 -11.87
C TYR A 84 -8.91 15.91 -12.14
N SER A 85 -9.58 17.08 -12.22
CA SER A 85 -10.99 17.14 -12.60
C SER A 85 -11.25 16.45 -13.93
N LYS A 86 -10.38 16.68 -14.93
CA LYS A 86 -10.45 16.02 -16.23
C LYS A 86 -10.26 14.51 -16.14
N PHE A 87 -9.39 14.04 -15.25
CA PHE A 87 -9.24 12.60 -15.01
C PHE A 87 -10.50 11.99 -14.36
N VAL A 88 -11.13 12.66 -13.40
CA VAL A 88 -12.39 12.19 -12.81
C VAL A 88 -13.52 12.15 -13.84
N GLU A 89 -13.63 13.18 -14.69
CA GLU A 89 -14.58 13.19 -15.79
C GLU A 89 -14.35 12.00 -16.73
N LEU A 90 -13.10 11.72 -17.08
CA LEU A 90 -12.72 10.56 -17.90
C LEU A 90 -13.08 9.22 -17.22
N VAL A 91 -12.85 9.09 -15.91
CA VAL A 91 -13.25 7.91 -15.13
C VAL A 91 -14.77 7.71 -15.21
N ARG A 92 -15.55 8.77 -14.93
CA ARG A 92 -17.01 8.70 -14.91
C ARG A 92 -17.57 8.34 -16.29
N SER A 93 -17.09 8.99 -17.36
CA SER A 93 -17.58 8.73 -18.72
C SER A 93 -17.24 7.32 -19.19
N SER A 94 -16.02 6.85 -18.95
CA SER A 94 -15.58 5.51 -19.37
C SER A 94 -16.29 4.41 -18.58
N ALA A 95 -16.47 4.59 -17.26
CA ALA A 95 -17.21 3.65 -16.44
C ALA A 95 -18.69 3.59 -16.81
N GLN A 96 -19.31 4.73 -17.14
CA GLN A 96 -20.69 4.77 -17.63
C GLN A 96 -20.86 3.97 -18.92
N LEU A 97 -19.93 4.09 -19.88
CA LEU A 97 -19.95 3.30 -21.11
C LEU A 97 -19.78 1.80 -20.85
N ALA A 98 -19.02 1.44 -19.81
CA ALA A 98 -18.83 0.05 -19.39
C ALA A 98 -19.93 -0.48 -18.45
N ALA A 99 -20.98 0.31 -18.17
CA ALA A 99 -22.03 0.00 -17.19
C ALA A 99 -21.49 -0.29 -15.76
N ILE A 100 -20.37 0.32 -15.39
CA ILE A 100 -19.73 0.17 -14.07
C ILE A 100 -20.07 1.38 -13.20
N GLN A 101 -20.51 1.10 -11.96
CA GLN A 101 -20.76 2.15 -10.98
C GLN A 101 -19.44 2.76 -10.48
N VAL A 102 -19.39 4.09 -10.39
CA VAL A 102 -18.30 4.82 -9.73
C VAL A 102 -18.74 5.31 -8.36
N ILE A 103 -17.97 5.00 -7.32
CA ILE A 103 -18.23 5.42 -5.95
C ILE A 103 -17.13 6.40 -5.51
N GLU A 104 -17.56 7.59 -5.09
CA GLU A 104 -16.67 8.63 -4.56
C GLU A 104 -16.65 8.61 -3.04
N VAL A 105 -15.47 8.38 -2.46
CA VAL A 105 -15.28 8.29 -1.01
C VAL A 105 -14.40 9.43 -0.50
N ASN A 106 -14.73 10.00 0.67
CA ASN A 106 -13.89 11.01 1.31
C ASN A 106 -12.47 10.45 1.52
N PRO A 107 -11.37 11.11 1.09
CA PRO A 107 -10.01 10.59 1.20
C PRO A 107 -9.34 10.80 2.57
N ALA A 108 -10.03 11.42 3.54
CA ALA A 108 -9.46 11.75 4.85
C ALA A 108 -8.67 10.59 5.45
N TYR A 109 -7.41 10.87 5.82
CA TYR A 109 -6.45 9.93 6.41
C TYR A 109 -6.17 8.63 5.63
N SER A 110 -6.69 8.43 4.42
CA SER A 110 -6.59 7.16 3.68
C SER A 110 -5.15 6.65 3.54
N SER A 111 -4.23 7.53 3.16
CA SER A 111 -2.80 7.18 3.07
C SER A 111 -2.24 6.76 4.42
N LEU A 112 -2.48 7.53 5.49
CA LEU A 112 -1.97 7.22 6.82
C LEU A 112 -2.52 5.90 7.35
N ILE A 113 -3.83 5.69 7.21
CA ILE A 113 -4.51 4.45 7.61
C ILE A 113 -3.93 3.26 6.85
N GLY A 114 -3.73 3.41 5.54
CA GLY A 114 -3.15 2.37 4.69
C GLY A 114 -1.74 2.02 5.14
N MET A 115 -0.91 3.03 5.39
CA MET A 115 0.47 2.82 5.89
C MET A 115 0.48 2.12 7.25
N VAL A 116 -0.37 2.53 8.17
CA VAL A 116 -0.40 1.98 9.55
C VAL A 116 -1.01 0.58 9.61
N LYS A 117 -2.08 0.30 8.85
CA LYS A 117 -2.84 -0.95 8.97
C LYS A 117 -2.41 -2.02 7.97
N PHE A 118 -2.04 -1.65 6.76
CA PHE A 118 -2.03 -2.57 5.62
C PHE A 118 -0.68 -2.73 4.95
N MET A 119 0.24 -1.78 5.08
CA MET A 119 1.57 -1.93 4.48
C MET A 119 2.34 -3.12 5.05
N SER A 120 2.51 -3.19 6.37
CA SER A 120 3.20 -4.31 7.00
C SER A 120 2.38 -5.61 6.96
N LEU A 121 1.05 -5.51 7.05
CA LEU A 121 0.16 -6.67 7.05
C LEU A 121 0.15 -7.43 5.73
N TYR A 122 0.12 -6.71 4.60
CA TYR A 122 -0.02 -7.31 3.27
C TYR A 122 1.22 -7.10 2.37
N GLY A 123 2.28 -6.46 2.87
CA GLY A 123 3.47 -6.14 2.08
C GLY A 123 3.20 -5.12 0.97
N LEU A 124 2.34 -4.13 1.24
CA LEU A 124 1.89 -3.16 0.22
C LEU A 124 2.78 -1.92 0.17
N ASN A 125 2.90 -1.33 -1.01
CA ASN A 125 3.34 0.06 -1.12
C ASN A 125 2.25 1.01 -0.60
N SER A 126 2.63 2.24 -0.28
CA SER A 126 1.71 3.22 0.32
C SER A 126 0.51 3.57 -0.56
N GLY A 127 0.65 3.55 -1.89
CA GLY A 127 -0.43 3.84 -2.83
C GLY A 127 -1.49 2.75 -2.80
N THR A 128 -1.08 1.50 -2.99
CA THR A 128 -1.96 0.32 -2.95
C THR A 128 -2.62 0.17 -1.58
N ALA A 129 -1.88 0.42 -0.49
CA ALA A 129 -2.42 0.41 0.86
C ALA A 129 -3.51 1.48 1.05
N ALA A 130 -3.34 2.66 0.48
CA ALA A 130 -4.36 3.71 0.48
C ALA A 130 -5.59 3.30 -0.36
N SER A 131 -5.38 2.69 -1.53
CA SER A 131 -6.47 2.17 -2.37
C SER A 131 -7.32 1.14 -1.63
N LEU A 132 -6.71 0.24 -0.85
CA LEU A 132 -7.43 -0.71 0.00
C LEU A 132 -8.29 -0.01 1.06
N VAL A 133 -7.81 1.09 1.65
CA VAL A 133 -8.62 1.89 2.58
C VAL A 133 -9.84 2.47 1.88
N LEU A 134 -9.69 3.03 0.68
CA LEU A 134 -10.81 3.59 -0.09
C LEU A 134 -11.84 2.50 -0.44
N ALA A 135 -11.38 1.32 -0.89
CA ALA A 135 -12.25 0.18 -1.17
C ALA A 135 -13.05 -0.23 0.08
N ARG A 136 -12.38 -0.45 1.21
CA ARG A 136 -13.03 -0.77 2.49
C ARG A 136 -14.01 0.31 2.97
N ARG A 137 -13.70 1.58 2.68
CA ARG A 137 -14.56 2.73 3.02
C ARG A 137 -15.84 2.75 2.19
N SER A 138 -15.80 2.32 0.92
CA SER A 138 -17.00 2.14 0.10
C SER A 138 -17.95 1.09 0.68
N LEU A 139 -17.39 0.06 1.33
CA LEU A 139 -18.11 -0.99 2.06
C LEU A 139 -18.57 -0.57 3.47
N ARG A 140 -18.35 0.70 3.86
CA ARG A 140 -18.70 1.25 5.19
C ARG A 140 -18.04 0.52 6.37
N LEU A 141 -16.90 -0.12 6.15
CA LEU A 141 -16.16 -0.81 7.19
C LEU A 141 -15.45 0.18 8.12
N SER A 142 -15.39 -0.17 9.41
CA SER A 142 -14.81 0.70 10.43
C SER A 142 -13.30 0.88 10.29
N GLU A 143 -12.83 2.10 10.49
CA GLU A 143 -11.41 2.47 10.47
C GLU A 143 -10.82 2.59 11.87
N ARG A 144 -11.26 1.76 12.81
CA ARG A 144 -10.68 1.69 14.16
C ARG A 144 -9.16 1.49 14.11
N LEU A 145 -8.48 2.11 15.06
CA LEU A 145 -7.05 1.98 15.26
C LEU A 145 -6.68 0.54 15.60
N PRO A 146 -5.51 0.05 15.13
CA PRO A 146 -4.93 -1.18 15.65
C PRO A 146 -4.74 -1.09 17.17
N ARG A 147 -4.91 -2.22 17.88
CA ARG A 147 -4.74 -2.28 19.34
C ARG A 147 -3.39 -1.72 19.80
N VAL A 148 -2.33 -1.97 19.03
CA VAL A 148 -0.97 -1.44 19.29
C VAL A 148 -0.91 0.09 19.30
N CYS A 149 -1.79 0.76 18.55
CA CYS A 149 -1.87 2.22 18.49
C CYS A 149 -2.75 2.81 19.59
N ASN A 150 -3.61 2.03 20.26
CA ASN A 150 -4.51 2.56 21.30
C ASN A 150 -3.73 3.17 22.47
N ALA A 151 -2.59 2.59 22.84
CA ALA A 151 -1.72 3.13 23.88
C ALA A 151 -1.23 4.56 23.55
N LEU A 152 -1.03 4.87 22.27
CA LEU A 152 -0.54 6.19 21.80
C LEU A 152 -1.62 7.28 21.86
N VAL A 153 -2.90 6.90 21.95
CA VAL A 153 -4.03 7.82 21.92
C VAL A 153 -4.95 7.70 23.15
N SER A 154 -4.50 7.04 24.21
CA SER A 154 -5.26 6.93 25.46
C SER A 154 -5.52 8.32 26.10
N PRO A 155 -6.69 8.53 26.74
CA PRO A 155 -7.87 7.66 26.73
C PRO A 155 -8.59 7.69 25.37
N VAL A 156 -9.14 6.54 24.97
CA VAL A 156 -10.00 6.42 23.78
C VAL A 156 -11.44 6.62 24.22
N ASP A 157 -12.05 7.69 23.71
CA ASP A 157 -13.44 8.07 23.94
C ASP A 157 -14.33 7.56 22.78
N GLU A 158 -15.15 6.55 23.06
CA GLU A 158 -15.94 5.86 22.02
C GLU A 158 -17.03 6.76 21.40
N THR A 159 -17.36 7.90 22.02
CA THR A 159 -18.33 8.86 21.49
C THR A 159 -17.76 9.67 20.32
N LYS A 160 -16.43 9.75 20.20
CA LYS A 160 -15.76 10.53 19.16
C LYS A 160 -15.59 9.72 17.89
N HIS A 161 -15.74 10.42 16.76
CA HIS A 161 -15.46 9.83 15.45
C HIS A 161 -14.02 9.31 15.35
N VAL A 162 -13.84 8.15 14.70
CA VAL A 162 -12.54 7.45 14.60
C VAL A 162 -11.42 8.34 14.03
N TRP A 163 -11.75 9.29 13.15
CA TRP A 163 -10.79 10.21 12.57
C TRP A 163 -10.19 11.23 13.55
N THR A 164 -10.81 11.46 14.70
CA THR A 164 -10.20 12.25 15.78
C THR A 164 -8.92 11.60 16.29
N TYR A 165 -8.89 10.27 16.36
CA TYR A 165 -7.71 9.52 16.76
C TYR A 165 -6.66 9.46 15.65
N TRP A 166 -7.09 9.31 14.39
CA TRP A 166 -6.18 9.41 13.25
C TRP A 166 -5.52 10.79 13.13
N ALA A 167 -6.23 11.86 13.50
CA ALA A 167 -5.65 13.20 13.59
C ALA A 167 -4.52 13.27 14.62
N ARG A 168 -4.69 12.64 15.79
CA ARG A 168 -3.64 12.55 16.83
C ARG A 168 -2.45 11.72 16.35
N ILE A 169 -2.69 10.54 15.79
CA ILE A 169 -1.66 9.67 15.21
C ILE A 169 -0.90 10.39 14.10
N SER A 170 -1.59 11.15 13.24
CA SER A 170 -0.96 11.93 12.18
C SER A 170 0.04 12.96 12.70
N LYS A 171 -0.20 13.54 13.90
CA LYS A 171 0.74 14.47 14.54
C LYS A 171 1.95 13.74 15.11
N LEU A 172 1.73 12.58 15.74
CA LEU A 172 2.78 11.77 16.34
C LEU A 172 3.74 11.17 15.29
N LEU A 173 3.19 10.70 14.17
CA LEU A 173 3.96 10.09 13.09
C LEU A 173 4.47 11.09 12.05
N LYS A 174 4.35 12.39 12.34
CA LYS A 174 4.83 13.44 11.45
C LYS A 174 6.37 13.36 11.35
N GLY A 175 6.88 13.22 10.13
CA GLY A 175 8.32 13.11 9.88
C GLY A 175 8.88 11.68 9.91
N CYS A 176 8.08 10.68 10.27
CA CYS A 176 8.51 9.28 10.18
C CYS A 176 8.74 8.86 8.71
N TYR A 177 9.81 8.11 8.47
CA TYR A 177 10.11 7.59 7.15
C TYR A 177 9.12 6.49 6.75
N ARG A 178 8.87 6.36 5.44
CA ARG A 178 7.94 5.36 4.91
C ARG A 178 8.35 3.92 5.24
N HIS A 179 9.65 3.62 5.31
CA HIS A 179 10.13 2.28 5.63
C HIS A 179 9.75 1.85 7.06
N SER A 180 9.68 2.79 8.01
CA SER A 180 9.30 2.53 9.40
C SER A 180 7.89 1.94 9.54
N TYR A 181 7.00 2.22 8.58
CA TYR A 181 5.64 1.64 8.57
C TYR A 181 5.63 0.15 8.19
N PHE A 182 6.63 -0.35 7.45
CA PHE A 182 6.75 -1.78 7.19
C PHE A 182 7.20 -2.56 8.43
N GLU A 183 7.97 -1.92 9.31
CA GLU A 183 8.48 -2.51 10.55
C GLU A 183 7.45 -2.49 11.68
N MET A 184 6.39 -1.68 11.56
CA MET A 184 5.22 -1.68 12.45
C MET A 184 4.47 -3.00 12.29
N LYS A 185 4.93 -4.06 12.98
CA LYS A 185 4.27 -5.37 13.02
C LYS A 185 2.93 -5.24 13.74
N VAL A 186 1.88 -4.90 13.00
CA VAL A 186 0.51 -5.08 13.46
C VAL A 186 0.25 -6.59 13.39
N ARG A 187 0.44 -7.31 14.50
CA ARG A 187 0.05 -8.73 14.60
C ARG A 187 -1.48 -8.80 14.58
N VAL A 188 -2.08 -8.78 13.40
CA VAL A 188 -3.45 -9.24 13.20
C VAL A 188 -3.34 -10.71 12.84
N GLY A 189 -3.91 -11.58 13.67
CA GLY A 189 -3.91 -13.01 13.43
C GLY A 189 -4.65 -13.34 12.14
N VAL A 190 -3.89 -13.60 11.08
CA VAL A 190 -4.34 -14.37 9.93
C VAL A 190 -3.53 -15.64 9.97
N LYS A 191 -4.19 -16.77 10.25
CA LYS A 191 -3.63 -18.09 9.94
C LYS A 191 -3.61 -18.21 8.43
N LEU A 192 -2.42 -18.18 7.85
CA LEU A 192 -2.19 -18.69 6.51
C LEU A 192 -1.65 -20.12 6.67
N ASP A 193 -2.56 -21.09 6.82
CA ASP A 193 -2.30 -22.48 6.44
C ASP A 193 -2.76 -22.58 4.95
N ASN A 194 -2.09 -23.23 4.00
CA ASN A 194 -0.99 -24.18 4.08
C ASN A 194 -0.25 -24.23 2.72
N GLN A 195 1.07 -24.42 2.80
CA GLN A 195 1.96 -25.20 1.92
C GLN A 195 1.86 -25.16 0.38
N GLY A 196 2.98 -24.71 -0.22
CA GLY A 196 3.49 -25.10 -1.53
C GLY A 196 5.02 -25.03 -1.53
N SER A 197 5.66 -26.19 -1.57
CA SER A 197 7.09 -26.48 -1.49
C SER A 197 7.99 -25.84 -2.58
N SER A 198 9.19 -25.39 -2.20
CA SER A 198 10.46 -25.84 -2.82
C SER A 198 11.71 -25.22 -2.18
N GLN A 199 12.65 -26.09 -1.81
CA GLN A 199 14.00 -25.79 -1.35
C GLN A 199 15.00 -25.51 -2.49
N LYS A 200 16.13 -24.89 -2.10
CA LYS A 200 17.47 -24.79 -2.74
C LYS A 200 17.61 -23.71 -3.84
N ARG A 201 18.68 -22.89 -3.85
CA ARG A 201 20.11 -23.22 -3.70
C ARG A 201 20.94 -22.06 -3.09
N LYS A 202 21.94 -22.43 -2.27
CA LYS A 202 23.16 -21.65 -1.98
C LYS A 202 24.20 -21.93 -3.08
N LEU A 203 24.85 -20.89 -3.61
CA LEU A 203 26.22 -20.89 -4.17
C LEU A 203 26.95 -19.74 -3.43
N SER A 204 27.94 -19.97 -2.56
CA SER A 204 29.36 -20.33 -2.79
C SER A 204 30.17 -19.24 -3.50
N SER A 205 31.09 -18.62 -2.77
CA SER A 205 32.37 -18.14 -3.31
C SER A 205 33.49 -18.33 -2.28
N LYS A 206 34.53 -19.03 -2.73
CA LYS A 206 35.77 -19.42 -2.06
C LYS A 206 36.69 -18.22 -1.77
N GLU A 207 37.59 -18.40 -0.82
CA GLU A 207 38.97 -17.92 -0.94
C GLU A 207 39.96 -18.94 -0.36
N ASN A 208 41.10 -19.05 -1.05
CA ASN A 208 42.14 -20.10 -1.00
C ASN A 208 43.18 -19.88 0.11
N SER A 209 43.84 -20.96 0.58
CA SER A 209 45.30 -21.25 0.45
C SER A 209 45.89 -22.14 1.60
N ILE A 210 45.91 -23.48 1.41
CA ILE A 210 47.06 -24.46 1.30
C ILE A 210 48.37 -24.22 2.14
N PRO A 211 49.16 -25.24 2.61
CA PRO A 211 48.91 -26.70 2.92
C PRO A 211 49.68 -27.34 4.13
N GLU A 212 49.37 -28.63 4.39
CA GLU A 212 50.18 -29.81 4.83
C GLU A 212 51.17 -29.77 6.02
N ILE A 213 51.10 -30.79 6.90
CA ILE A 213 52.06 -31.93 6.99
C ILE A 213 51.60 -32.98 8.04
N LEU A 214 51.91 -34.24 7.73
CA LEU A 214 51.72 -35.51 8.47
C LEU A 214 52.24 -35.52 9.93
N SER A 215 51.64 -36.35 10.80
CA SER A 215 52.31 -37.58 11.31
C SER A 215 51.48 -38.32 12.37
N SER A 216 51.43 -39.63 12.18
CA SER A 216 50.97 -40.70 13.08
C SER A 216 51.97 -41.02 14.17
N THR A 217 51.51 -41.33 15.39
CA THR A 217 52.07 -42.22 16.47
C THR A 217 51.59 -41.70 17.83
N SER A 218 51.37 -42.44 18.93
CA SER A 218 51.17 -43.84 19.28
C SER A 218 50.98 -43.86 20.82
N ALA A 219 50.04 -44.68 21.30
CA ALA A 219 50.12 -45.52 22.53
C ALA A 219 50.27 -44.93 23.96
N LEU A 220 49.65 -45.69 24.90
CA LEU A 220 49.80 -45.78 26.38
C LEU A 220 49.27 -44.59 27.22
N GLY A 221 48.61 -44.76 28.36
CA GLY A 221 48.23 -45.90 29.21
C GLY A 221 47.07 -45.48 30.15
N ALA A 222 46.15 -46.38 30.49
CA ALA A 222 46.10 -47.09 31.78
C ALA A 222 45.85 -46.20 33.03
N THR A 223 44.63 -46.31 33.56
CA THR A 223 44.27 -46.46 35.00
C THR A 223 44.94 -45.57 36.06
N SER A 224 44.13 -44.78 36.78
CA SER A 224 43.72 -45.00 38.20
C SER A 224 43.48 -43.68 38.96
N ALA A 225 42.41 -43.68 39.77
CA ALA A 225 42.01 -42.73 40.83
C ALA A 225 41.49 -41.34 40.39
#